data_AF-A0A7C3LA06-F1
#
_entry.id   AF-A0A7C3LA06-F1
#
_cell.length_a   1.000
_cell.length_b   1.000
_cell.length_c   1.000
_cell.angle_alpha   90.00
_cell.angle_beta   90.00
_cell.angle_gamma   90.00
#
_symmetry.space_group_name_H-M   'P 1'
#
loop_
_entity.id
_entity.type
_entity.pdbx_description
1 polymer ?
#
loop_
_entity_poly.entity_id
_entity_poly.type
_entity_poly.pdbx_seq_one_letter_code
_entity_poly.pdbx_strand_id
1 'polypeptide(L)'
;MTPELRKNLLERMFSSKEYYLKMMDYYEKALNGALEAMDWFESNEPTEDPSALKTAYAWRARALPNMLGYLKGKEEDIERYDQGDLDYVAGTAHNIMTLSRNLDHVGDKWWEYVPREIAYKWGKNMTKAEQMASNIWHTVGD
;
A
#
# COMPACT_ATOMS: atom_id res chain seq x y z
N MET A 1 25.77 21.83 2.10
CA MET A 1 24.41 21.88 2.67
C MET A 1 24.51 21.70 4.17
N THR A 2 23.89 22.56 4.97
CA THR A 2 23.88 22.40 6.43
C THR A 2 22.87 21.31 6.84
N PRO A 3 23.04 20.66 8.01
CA PRO A 3 22.06 19.72 8.53
C PRO A 3 20.65 20.32 8.65
N GLU A 4 20.57 21.58 9.08
CA GLU A 4 19.31 22.32 9.23
C GLU A 4 18.59 22.53 7.89
N LEU A 5 19.31 22.96 6.86
CA LEU A 5 18.73 23.14 5.52
C LEU A 5 18.25 21.80 4.95
N ARG A 6 18.98 20.72 5.20
CA ARG A 6 18.56 19.36 4.78
C ARG A 6 17.25 18.96 5.46
N LYS A 7 17.13 19.18 6.77
CA LYS A 7 15.93 18.86 7.56
C LYS A 7 14.71 19.60 6.99
N ASN A 8 14.79 20.92 6.84
CA ASN A 8 13.70 21.75 6.35
C ASN A 8 13.27 21.37 4.91
N LEU A 9 14.22 20.98 4.06
CA LEU A 9 13.91 20.52 2.70
C LEU A 9 13.19 19.16 2.71
N LEU A 10 13.56 18.25 3.61
CA LEU A 10 12.91 16.95 3.75
C LEU A 10 11.48 17.08 4.29
N GLU A 11 11.28 17.90 5.31
CA GLU A 11 9.94 18.17 5.87
C GLU A 11 9.01 18.73 4.79
N ARG A 12 9.46 19.73 4.03
CA ARG A 12 8.69 20.29 2.89
C ARG A 12 8.38 19.28 1.80
N MET A 13 9.28 18.33 1.56
CA MET A 13 9.07 17.29 0.56
C MET A 13 8.07 16.26 1.07
N PHE A 14 8.21 15.79 2.31
CA PHE A 14 7.34 14.75 2.88
C PHE A 14 5.94 15.26 3.23
N SER A 15 5.77 16.56 3.44
CA SER A 15 4.45 17.19 3.57
C SER A 15 3.83 17.61 2.24
N SER A 16 4.49 17.38 1.09
CA SER A 16 4.00 17.85 -0.20
C SER A 16 2.94 16.92 -0.82
N LYS A 17 1.97 17.54 -1.49
CA LYS A 17 0.93 16.86 -2.29
C LYS A 17 1.53 15.91 -3.32
N GLU A 18 2.59 16.32 -4.01
CA GLU A 18 3.24 15.52 -5.05
C GLU A 18 3.87 14.26 -4.46
N TYR A 19 4.44 14.35 -3.26
CA TYR A 19 5.01 13.20 -2.57
C TYR A 19 3.92 12.22 -2.14
N TYR A 20 2.80 12.71 -1.59
CA TYR A 20 1.62 11.89 -1.29
C TYR A 20 1.04 11.22 -2.56
N LEU A 21 0.84 11.97 -3.64
CA LEU A 21 0.33 11.43 -4.91
C LEU A 21 1.24 10.32 -5.46
N LYS A 22 2.55 10.48 -5.30
CA LYS A 22 3.53 9.48 -5.71
C LYS A 22 3.52 8.25 -4.81
N MET A 23 3.27 8.40 -3.51
CA MET A 23 2.98 7.26 -2.63
C MET A 23 1.75 6.49 -3.13
N MET A 24 0.66 7.20 -3.46
CA MET A 24 -0.59 6.59 -3.94
C MET A 24 -0.42 5.92 -5.31
N ASP A 25 0.41 6.45 -6.20
CA ASP A 25 0.76 5.80 -7.48
C ASP A 25 1.49 4.46 -7.26
N TYR A 26 2.44 4.39 -6.32
CA TYR A 26 3.05 3.12 -5.95
C TYR A 26 2.05 2.17 -5.31
N TYR A 27 1.17 2.68 -4.44
CA TYR A 27 0.13 1.88 -3.81
C TYR A 27 -0.83 1.24 -4.84
N GLU A 28 -1.28 2.03 -5.81
CA GLU A 28 -2.13 1.57 -6.93
C GLU A 28 -1.43 0.51 -7.77
N LYS A 29 -0.16 0.71 -8.12
CA LYS A 29 0.65 -0.30 -8.84
C LYS A 29 0.81 -1.59 -8.05
N ALA A 30 0.94 -1.48 -6.73
CA ALA A 30 0.98 -2.65 -5.85
C ALA A 30 -0.36 -3.40 -5.92
N LEU A 31 -1.47 -2.71 -5.68
CA LEU A 31 -2.81 -3.31 -5.74
C LEU A 31 -3.09 -3.99 -7.09
N ASN A 32 -2.72 -3.35 -8.21
CA ASN A 32 -2.83 -3.98 -9.53
C ASN A 32 -2.00 -5.26 -9.63
N GLY A 33 -0.79 -5.29 -9.08
CA GLY A 33 0.02 -6.51 -9.00
C GLY A 33 -0.60 -7.60 -8.12
N ALA A 34 -1.28 -7.22 -7.03
CA ALA A 34 -1.99 -8.18 -6.18
C ALA A 34 -3.26 -8.74 -6.84
N LEU A 35 -3.98 -7.92 -7.61
CA LEU A 35 -5.11 -8.37 -8.43
C LEU A 35 -4.66 -9.32 -9.53
N GLU A 36 -3.59 -8.97 -10.26
CA GLU A 36 -3.00 -9.84 -11.29
C GLU A 36 -2.54 -11.20 -10.71
N ALA A 37 -1.91 -11.17 -9.54
CA ALA A 37 -1.52 -12.38 -8.83
C ALA A 37 -2.72 -13.24 -8.43
N MET A 38 -3.78 -12.63 -7.92
CA MET A 38 -4.99 -13.34 -7.52
C MET A 38 -5.68 -13.98 -8.73
N ASP A 39 -5.83 -13.24 -9.83
CA ASP A 39 -6.43 -13.77 -11.06
C ASP A 39 -5.60 -14.93 -11.64
N TRP A 40 -4.26 -14.84 -11.57
CA TRP A 40 -3.38 -15.95 -11.94
C TRP A 40 -3.59 -17.16 -11.04
N PHE A 41 -3.64 -16.96 -9.72
CA PHE A 41 -3.84 -18.04 -8.74
C PHE A 41 -5.19 -18.75 -8.97
N GLU A 42 -6.29 -18.00 -9.08
CA GLU A 42 -7.64 -18.53 -9.34
C GLU A 42 -7.71 -19.31 -10.67
N SER A 43 -6.86 -18.97 -11.65
CA SER A 43 -6.77 -19.70 -12.92
C SER A 43 -5.87 -20.94 -12.88
N ASN A 44 -5.04 -21.08 -11.85
CA ASN A 44 -4.01 -22.13 -11.70
C ASN A 44 -4.06 -22.75 -10.29
N GLU A 45 -5.24 -22.83 -9.70
CA GLU A 45 -5.42 -23.21 -8.31
C GLU A 45 -4.82 -24.60 -8.02
N PRO A 46 -4.02 -24.75 -6.95
CA PRO A 46 -3.53 -26.06 -6.55
C PRO A 46 -4.68 -26.90 -5.99
N THR A 47 -4.89 -28.08 -6.54
CA THR A 47 -5.92 -29.02 -6.07
C THR A 47 -5.58 -29.69 -4.73
N GLU A 48 -4.30 -29.66 -4.34
CA GLU A 48 -3.77 -30.44 -3.20
C GLU A 48 -3.40 -29.60 -1.97
N ASP A 49 -3.54 -28.27 -2.01
CA ASP A 49 -3.20 -27.39 -0.88
C ASP A 49 -4.38 -26.54 -0.40
N PRO A 50 -5.24 -27.11 0.48
CA PRO A 50 -6.36 -26.38 1.06
C PRO A 50 -5.96 -25.11 1.82
N SER A 51 -4.72 -25.04 2.34
CA SER A 51 -4.25 -23.86 3.05
C SER A 51 -3.98 -22.70 2.11
N ALA A 52 -3.44 -22.97 0.92
CA ALA A 52 -3.26 -21.95 -0.11
C ALA A 52 -4.61 -21.36 -0.52
N LEU A 53 -5.58 -22.21 -0.86
CA LEU A 53 -6.96 -21.80 -1.19
C LEU A 53 -7.58 -20.95 -0.07
N LYS A 54 -7.47 -21.37 1.18
CA LYS A 54 -7.99 -20.62 2.34
C LYS A 54 -7.40 -19.21 2.42
N THR A 55 -6.08 -19.06 2.25
CA THR A 55 -5.43 -17.75 2.29
C THR A 55 -5.79 -16.88 1.09
N ALA A 56 -5.93 -17.45 -0.11
CA ALA A 56 -6.39 -16.73 -1.30
C ALA A 56 -7.81 -16.18 -1.11
N TYR A 57 -8.74 -17.00 -0.60
CA TYR A 57 -10.10 -16.56 -0.29
C TYR A 57 -10.13 -15.43 0.74
N ALA A 58 -9.28 -15.52 1.78
CA ALA A 58 -9.18 -14.46 2.79
C ALA A 58 -8.65 -13.15 2.18
N TRP A 59 -7.69 -13.23 1.26
CA TRP A 59 -7.21 -12.08 0.50
C TRP A 59 -8.31 -11.47 -0.37
N ARG A 60 -9.02 -12.30 -1.15
CA ARG A 60 -10.12 -11.86 -2.03
C ARG A 60 -11.25 -11.19 -1.26
N ALA A 61 -11.63 -11.75 -0.11
CA ALA A 61 -12.77 -11.28 0.67
C ALA A 61 -12.44 -10.10 1.60
N ARG A 62 -11.17 -9.93 2.00
CA ARG A 62 -10.79 -8.95 3.03
C ARG A 62 -9.66 -8.02 2.62
N ALA A 63 -8.53 -8.56 2.18
CA ALA A 63 -7.35 -7.75 1.86
C ALA A 63 -7.62 -6.81 0.68
N LEU A 64 -7.99 -7.36 -0.48
CA LEU A 64 -8.18 -6.59 -1.71
C LEU A 64 -9.30 -5.54 -1.59
N PRO A 65 -10.46 -5.84 -0.98
CA PRO A 65 -11.50 -4.82 -0.78
C PRO A 65 -11.05 -3.67 0.12
N ASN A 66 -10.35 -3.95 1.22
CA ASN A 66 -9.81 -2.90 2.10
C ASN A 66 -8.81 -2.03 1.35
N MET A 67 -7.95 -2.65 0.54
CA MET A 67 -6.96 -1.94 -0.25
C MET A 67 -7.59 -1.02 -1.32
N LEU A 68 -8.60 -1.53 -2.03
CA LEU A 68 -9.40 -0.74 -2.96
C LEU A 68 -10.08 0.44 -2.25
N GLY A 69 -10.49 0.27 -0.99
CA GLY A 69 -11.06 1.33 -0.16
C GLY A 69 -10.13 2.54 -0.06
N TYR A 70 -8.84 2.32 0.26
CA TYR A 70 -7.86 3.41 0.35
C TYR A 70 -7.62 4.10 -1.00
N LEU A 71 -7.62 3.35 -2.11
CA LEU A 71 -7.47 3.96 -3.43
C LEU A 71 -8.69 4.82 -3.81
N LYS A 72 -9.91 4.39 -3.46
CA LYS A 72 -11.14 5.18 -3.67
C LYS A 72 -11.18 6.46 -2.85
N GLY A 73 -10.61 6.45 -1.64
CA GLY A 73 -10.51 7.63 -0.78
C GLY A 73 -9.52 8.69 -1.26
N LYS A 74 -8.63 8.36 -2.20
CA LYS A 74 -7.55 9.25 -2.69
C LYS A 74 -8.03 10.63 -3.13
N GLU A 75 -9.18 10.74 -3.79
CA GLU A 75 -9.70 12.04 -4.25
C GLU A 75 -10.14 12.90 -3.07
N GLU A 76 -10.80 12.30 -2.06
CA GLU A 76 -11.15 12.98 -0.81
C GLU A 76 -9.89 13.43 -0.05
N ASP A 77 -8.86 12.57 0.02
CA ASP A 77 -7.58 12.93 0.65
C ASP A 77 -6.94 14.16 -0.02
N ILE A 78 -7.03 14.26 -1.34
CA ILE A 78 -6.51 15.41 -2.10
C ILE A 78 -7.33 16.67 -1.82
N GLU A 79 -8.66 16.57 -1.81
CA GLU A 79 -9.53 17.71 -1.51
C GLU A 79 -9.28 18.24 -0.10
N ARG A 80 -9.10 17.35 0.89
CA ARG A 80 -8.77 17.71 2.28
C ARG A 80 -7.37 18.32 2.39
N TYR A 81 -6.39 17.76 1.69
CA TYR A 81 -5.06 18.35 1.62
C TYR A 81 -5.13 19.80 1.09
N ASP A 82 -5.88 20.05 0.03
CA ASP A 82 -6.02 21.39 -0.57
C ASP A 82 -6.73 22.39 0.37
N GLN A 83 -7.51 21.89 1.33
CA GLN A 83 -8.13 22.66 2.41
C GLN A 83 -7.19 22.88 3.63
N GLY A 84 -6.00 22.30 3.61
CA GLY A 84 -5.02 22.37 4.70
C GLY A 84 -5.22 21.31 5.81
N ASP A 85 -6.09 20.32 5.60
CA ASP A 85 -6.30 19.19 6.51
C ASP A 85 -5.25 18.10 6.21
N LEU A 86 -4.06 18.25 6.82
CA LEU A 86 -2.97 17.28 6.71
C LEU A 86 -3.17 16.05 7.60
N ASP A 87 -4.02 16.14 8.63
CA ASP A 87 -4.29 15.05 9.56
C ASP A 87 -4.91 13.85 8.83
N TYR A 88 -5.79 14.11 7.86
CA TYR A 88 -6.41 13.05 7.06
C TYR A 88 -5.38 12.33 6.18
N VAL A 89 -4.46 13.08 5.56
CA VAL A 89 -3.35 12.53 4.76
C VAL A 89 -2.41 11.70 5.63
N ALA A 90 -2.13 12.16 6.84
CA ALA A 90 -1.37 11.42 7.83
C ALA A 90 -2.07 10.10 8.18
N GLY A 91 -3.40 10.12 8.38
CA GLY A 91 -4.21 8.94 8.63
C GLY A 91 -4.12 7.89 7.50
N THR A 92 -4.24 8.30 6.24
CA THR A 92 -4.07 7.39 5.10
C THR A 92 -2.66 6.82 5.04
N ALA A 93 -1.64 7.65 5.25
CA ALA A 93 -0.25 7.20 5.30
C ALA A 93 -0.02 6.18 6.43
N HIS A 94 -0.58 6.40 7.61
CA HIS A 94 -0.55 5.44 8.72
C HIS A 94 -1.18 4.10 8.34
N ASN A 95 -2.35 4.14 7.70
CA ASN A 95 -3.07 2.93 7.28
C ASN A 95 -2.27 2.13 6.23
N ILE A 96 -1.63 2.80 5.27
CA ILE A 96 -0.78 2.14 4.26
C ILE A 96 0.47 1.55 4.92
N MET A 97 1.13 2.29 5.81
CA MET A 97 2.33 1.83 6.52
C MET A 97 2.06 0.59 7.39
N THR A 98 0.87 0.49 7.98
CA THR A 98 0.48 -0.63 8.85
C THR A 98 -0.21 -1.77 8.10
N LEU A 99 -0.42 -1.63 6.78
CA LEU A 99 -1.16 -2.60 6.00
C LEU A 99 -0.48 -3.98 5.97
N SER A 100 0.84 -4.07 5.79
CA SER A 100 1.57 -5.35 5.83
C SER A 100 1.28 -6.16 7.10
N ARG A 101 1.31 -5.50 8.27
CA ARG A 101 0.99 -6.15 9.56
C ARG A 101 -0.45 -6.69 9.59
N ASN A 102 -1.39 -5.96 9.01
CA ASN A 102 -2.78 -6.41 8.92
C ASN A 102 -2.94 -7.59 7.96
N LEU A 103 -2.12 -7.66 6.91
CA LEU A 103 -2.11 -8.74 5.93
C LEU A 103 -1.46 -10.02 6.46
N ASP A 104 -0.50 -9.94 7.39
CA ASP A 104 0.09 -11.11 8.06
C ASP A 104 -0.99 -12.01 8.70
N HIS A 105 -2.06 -11.42 9.22
CA HIS A 105 -3.19 -12.15 9.80
C HIS A 105 -4.11 -12.82 8.76
N VAL A 106 -4.02 -12.41 7.49
CA VAL A 106 -4.78 -13.01 6.37
C VAL A 106 -4.05 -14.25 5.84
N GLY A 107 -2.72 -14.29 6.02
CA GLY A 107 -1.84 -15.35 5.54
C GLY A 107 -1.41 -15.14 4.09
N ASP A 108 -0.30 -15.76 3.71
CA ASP A 108 0.42 -15.49 2.47
C ASP A 108 0.72 -16.75 1.65
N LYS A 109 0.31 -17.93 2.11
CA LYS A 109 0.65 -19.22 1.49
C LYS A 109 0.31 -19.30 0.00
N TRP A 110 -0.79 -18.69 -0.42
CA TRP A 110 -1.18 -18.66 -1.84
C TRP A 110 -0.13 -17.98 -2.75
N TRP A 111 0.69 -17.08 -2.23
CA TRP A 111 1.79 -16.45 -2.97
C TRP A 111 2.87 -17.44 -3.42
N GLU A 112 3.04 -18.57 -2.74
CA GLU A 112 3.99 -19.63 -3.12
C GLU A 112 3.66 -20.25 -4.48
N TYR A 113 2.38 -20.18 -4.89
CA TYR A 113 1.91 -20.72 -6.14
C TYR A 113 1.98 -19.69 -7.28
N VAL A 114 2.06 -18.40 -6.98
CA VAL A 114 2.10 -17.34 -7.98
C VAL A 114 3.50 -17.20 -8.58
N PRO A 115 3.65 -17.05 -9.91
CA PRO A 115 4.93 -16.78 -10.54
C PRO A 115 5.62 -15.58 -9.90
N ARG A 116 6.90 -15.77 -9.57
CA ARG A 116 7.70 -14.76 -8.86
C ARG A 116 7.69 -13.38 -9.53
N GLU A 117 7.64 -13.34 -10.86
CA GLU A 117 7.59 -12.08 -11.60
C GLU A 117 6.30 -11.30 -11.36
N ILE A 118 5.17 -11.98 -11.21
CA ILE A 118 3.86 -11.37 -10.89
C ILE A 118 3.87 -10.92 -9.44
N ALA A 119 4.28 -11.79 -8.51
CA ALA A 119 4.39 -11.45 -7.09
C ALA A 119 5.35 -10.28 -6.82
N TYR A 120 6.42 -10.16 -7.61
CA TYR A 120 7.38 -9.06 -7.49
C TYR A 120 6.78 -7.68 -7.79
N LYS A 121 5.77 -7.61 -8.68
CA LYS A 121 5.05 -6.35 -8.96
C LYS A 121 4.34 -5.83 -7.70
N TRP A 122 3.69 -6.71 -6.93
CA TRP A 122 3.10 -6.37 -5.63
C TRP A 122 4.19 -5.90 -4.66
N GLY A 123 5.15 -6.78 -4.36
CA GLY A 123 6.14 -6.53 -3.29
C GLY A 123 6.96 -5.26 -3.51
N LYS A 124 7.51 -5.07 -4.73
CA LYS A 124 8.35 -3.91 -5.04
C LYS A 124 7.60 -2.59 -4.85
N ASN A 125 6.37 -2.51 -5.33
CA ASN A 125 5.59 -1.28 -5.28
C ASN A 125 5.03 -1.04 -3.87
N MET A 126 4.60 -2.10 -3.17
CA MET A 126 4.11 -1.99 -1.80
C MET A 126 5.21 -1.48 -0.86
N THR A 127 6.42 -2.04 -0.94
CA THR A 127 7.55 -1.55 -0.14
C THR A 127 7.86 -0.08 -0.40
N LYS A 128 7.71 0.40 -1.65
CA LYS A 128 7.89 1.82 -1.97
C LYS A 128 6.78 2.68 -1.38
N ALA A 129 5.52 2.24 -1.48
CA ALA A 129 4.39 2.93 -0.87
C ALA A 129 4.55 3.04 0.65
N GLU A 130 4.87 1.94 1.34
CA GLU A 130 5.07 1.91 2.80
C GLU A 130 6.21 2.81 3.25
N GLN A 131 7.35 2.81 2.53
CA GLN A 131 8.47 3.68 2.84
C GLN A 131 8.09 5.16 2.72
N MET A 132 7.34 5.53 1.68
CA MET A 132 6.87 6.90 1.51
C MET A 132 5.82 7.27 2.55
N ALA A 133 4.91 6.36 2.86
CA ALA A 133 3.89 6.53 3.89
C ALA A 133 4.49 6.77 5.28
N SER A 134 5.52 6.01 5.64
CA SER A 134 6.27 6.22 6.88
C SER A 134 6.90 7.62 6.96
N ASN A 135 7.50 8.10 5.86
CA ASN A 135 8.06 9.46 5.83
C ASN A 135 6.98 10.54 6.02
N ILE A 136 5.80 10.38 5.41
CA ILE A 136 4.67 11.31 5.56
C ILE A 136 4.20 11.28 7.02
N TRP A 137 3.90 10.10 7.56
CA TRP A 137 3.40 9.92 8.92
C TRP A 137 4.33 10.54 9.97
N HIS A 138 5.64 10.32 9.87
CA HIS A 138 6.61 10.92 10.79
C HIS A 138 6.83 12.44 10.59
N THR A 139 6.29 13.03 9.53
CA THR A 139 6.43 14.48 9.26
C THR A 139 5.18 15.26 9.61
N VAL A 140 3.99 14.72 9.32
CA VAL A 140 2.71 15.44 9.47
C VAL A 140 1.71 14.72 10.38
N GLY A 141 2.07 13.59 10.98
CA GLY A 141 1.19 12.82 11.88
C GLY A 141 1.37 13.12 13.38
N ASP A 142 2.26 14.05 13.74
CA ASP A 142 2.49 14.55 15.11
C ASP A 142 1.81 15.90 15.32
#